data_AF-A0A2S1J9X5-F1
#
_entry.id   AF-A0A2S1J9X5-F1
#
_cell.length_a   1.000
_cell.length_b   1.000
_cell.length_c   1.000
_cell.angle_alpha   90.00
_cell.angle_beta   90.00
_cell.angle_gamma   90.00
#
_symmetry.space_group_name_H-M   'P 1'
#
loop_
_entity.id
_entity.type
_entity.pdbx_description
1 polymer ?
#
loop_
_entity_poly.entity_id
_entity_poly.type
_entity_poly.pdbx_seq_one_letter_code
_entity_poly.pdbx_strand_id
1 'polypeptide(L)'
;MDKRVIFAVAGSGKTTLLIRRLREDRRTLILTFTVNNEAHLRAQIIRRFGYIPYGIRVMTWFEFLHGFCFRPFLQEQLSSRGLSFNQPPSRIPRTNIRHYQDPAGRLYHRRLAHLLTARGLLPDIRTRLARYYDELFVDEVQDFAGHDFNFLLELCRAEISVLCCGDFYQHTFDTSRDGNVNATLHEDITRYEARFRAAGIMVDCETLSRTWRCSATVCEFITGQLNIRISAHGTHTTQIEIVTDEARSAALHADNTMIKLFYREHHRYGCHSMNHGSLAAAN
;
A
#
# COMPACT_ATOMS: atom_id res chain seq x y z
N MET A 1 21.33 5.03 -10.38
CA MET A 1 20.66 4.69 -9.11
C MET A 1 19.61 3.65 -9.41
N ASP A 2 19.46 2.63 -8.57
CA ASP A 2 18.53 1.52 -8.84
C ASP A 2 17.09 1.94 -8.50
N LYS A 3 16.15 1.65 -9.40
CA LYS A 3 14.73 1.98 -9.24
C LYS A 3 13.91 0.78 -9.67
N ARG A 4 13.21 0.17 -8.72
CA ARG A 4 12.50 -1.08 -8.94
C ARG A 4 11.14 -1.07 -8.25
N VAL A 5 10.17 -1.71 -8.89
CA VAL A 5 8.93 -2.18 -8.27
C VAL A 5 8.90 -3.70 -8.32
N ILE A 6 8.65 -4.32 -7.17
CA ILE A 6 8.48 -5.77 -7.04
C ILE A 6 6.98 -6.05 -6.87
N PHE A 7 6.41 -6.74 -7.84
CA PHE A 7 5.06 -7.29 -7.75
C PHE A 7 5.13 -8.67 -7.12
N ALA A 8 4.54 -8.74 -5.94
CA ALA A 8 4.61 -9.87 -5.05
C ALA A 8 3.25 -10.56 -4.97
N VAL A 9 3.27 -11.82 -4.53
CA VAL A 9 2.05 -12.57 -4.20
C VAL A 9 1.80 -12.59 -2.70
N ALA A 10 0.55 -12.86 -2.33
CA ALA A 10 0.08 -13.04 -0.97
C ALA A 10 1.03 -13.90 -0.12
N GLY A 11 1.55 -13.37 0.99
CA GLY A 11 2.38 -14.15 1.91
C GLY A 11 3.80 -14.49 1.41
N SER A 12 4.29 -13.79 0.38
CA SER A 12 5.66 -13.93 -0.14
C SER A 12 6.76 -13.32 0.74
N GLY A 13 6.39 -12.44 1.68
CA GLY A 13 7.34 -11.78 2.58
C GLY A 13 7.84 -10.42 2.09
N LYS A 14 6.97 -9.61 1.46
CA LYS A 14 7.25 -8.22 1.03
C LYS A 14 7.95 -7.40 2.12
N THR A 15 7.33 -7.30 3.29
CA THR A 15 7.85 -6.59 4.46
C THR A 15 9.22 -7.15 4.85
N THR A 16 9.36 -8.48 4.95
CA THR A 16 10.64 -9.13 5.25
C THR A 16 11.74 -8.76 4.25
N LEU A 17 11.42 -8.68 2.96
CA LEU A 17 12.36 -8.26 1.92
C LEU A 17 12.82 -6.81 2.14
N LEU A 18 11.87 -5.88 2.32
CA LEU A 18 12.19 -4.47 2.60
C LEU A 18 13.08 -4.36 3.84
N ILE A 19 12.69 -5.02 4.92
CA ILE A 19 13.45 -5.01 6.17
C ILE A 19 14.85 -5.56 5.95
N ARG A 20 15.05 -6.66 5.21
CA ARG A 20 16.38 -7.23 4.90
C ARG A 20 17.27 -6.32 4.06
N ARG A 21 16.69 -5.45 3.23
CA ARG A 21 17.44 -4.48 2.41
C ARG A 21 17.94 -3.28 3.19
N LEU A 22 17.37 -3.00 4.37
CA LEU A 22 17.83 -1.90 5.21
C LEU A 22 19.28 -2.08 5.66
N ARG A 23 19.98 -0.94 5.76
CA ARG A 23 21.36 -0.84 6.22
C ARG A 23 21.50 0.35 7.18
N GLU A 24 22.32 0.20 8.21
CA GLU A 24 22.54 1.26 9.21
C GLU A 24 23.31 2.46 8.65
N ASP A 25 24.14 2.25 7.63
CA ASP A 25 24.97 3.27 7.00
C ASP A 25 24.25 4.05 5.87
N ARG A 26 22.94 3.84 5.71
CA ARG A 26 22.10 4.50 4.70
C ARG A 26 20.97 5.27 5.35
N ARG A 27 20.60 6.39 4.72
CA ARG A 27 19.42 7.16 5.10
C ARG A 27 18.23 6.68 4.29
N THR A 28 17.41 5.81 4.87
CA THR A 28 16.28 5.17 4.18
C THR A 28 14.96 5.69 4.71
N LEU A 29 14.12 6.21 3.82
CA LEU A 29 12.72 6.50 4.12
C LEU A 29 11.85 5.31 3.69
N ILE A 30 11.02 4.80 4.58
CA ILE A 30 10.01 3.78 4.30
C ILE A 30 8.63 4.41 4.39
N LEU A 31 7.86 4.30 3.32
CA LEU A 31 6.48 4.77 3.23
C LEU A 31 5.52 3.59 3.24
N THR A 32 4.45 3.72 4.01
CA THR A 32 3.32 2.77 4.02
C THR A 32 2.01 3.55 4.13
N PHE A 33 0.87 2.88 3.95
CA PHE A 33 -0.41 3.56 3.96
C PHE A 33 -1.04 3.69 5.35
N THR A 34 -1.04 2.60 6.13
CA THR A 34 -1.78 2.54 7.41
C THR A 34 -0.87 2.66 8.62
N VAL A 35 -1.42 3.15 9.73
CA VAL A 35 -0.72 3.22 11.03
C VAL A 35 -0.37 1.82 11.54
N ASN A 36 -1.19 0.82 11.26
CA ASN A 36 -0.92 -0.57 11.63
C ASN A 36 0.31 -1.11 10.87
N ASN A 37 0.39 -0.87 9.56
CA ASN A 37 1.55 -1.27 8.77
C ASN A 37 2.82 -0.54 9.23
N GLU A 38 2.70 0.75 9.60
CA GLU A 38 3.81 1.51 10.15
C GLU A 38 4.32 0.89 11.46
N ALA A 39 3.41 0.61 12.40
CA ALA A 39 3.75 -0.03 13.68
C ALA A 39 4.39 -1.42 13.47
N HIS A 40 3.84 -2.22 12.54
CA HIS A 40 4.39 -3.51 12.18
C HIS A 40 5.82 -3.39 11.61
N LEU A 41 6.04 -2.50 10.63
CA LEU A 41 7.35 -2.23 10.05
C LEU A 41 8.36 -1.82 11.13
N ARG A 42 7.98 -0.88 12.01
CA ARG A 42 8.83 -0.44 13.12
C ARG A 42 9.20 -1.59 14.05
N ALA A 43 8.25 -2.44 14.41
CA ALA A 43 8.50 -3.62 15.23
C ALA A 43 9.48 -4.60 14.56
N GLN A 44 9.35 -4.84 13.25
CA GLN A 44 10.28 -5.70 12.50
C GLN A 44 11.69 -5.08 12.39
N ILE A 45 11.81 -3.76 12.24
CA ILE A 45 13.10 -3.06 12.25
C ILE A 45 13.77 -3.26 13.62
N ILE A 46 13.04 -3.01 14.71
CA ILE A 46 13.55 -3.18 16.08
C ILE A 46 13.93 -4.65 16.32
N ARG A 47 13.13 -5.60 15.84
CA ARG A 47 13.47 -7.02 15.95
C ARG A 47 14.77 -7.37 15.22
N ARG A 48 15.07 -6.72 14.10
CA ARG A 48 16.30 -6.95 13.32
C ARG A 48 17.52 -6.29 13.96
N PHE A 49 17.42 -5.01 14.31
CA PHE A 49 18.57 -4.19 14.72
C PHE A 49 18.68 -4.00 16.24
N GLY A 50 17.66 -4.39 17.02
CA GLY A 50 17.53 -4.08 18.45
C GLY A 50 17.00 -2.67 18.73
N TYR A 51 17.01 -1.79 17.74
CA TYR A 51 16.56 -0.40 17.79
C TYR A 51 16.15 0.07 16.39
N ILE A 52 15.74 1.33 16.23
CA ILE A 52 15.56 1.95 14.90
C ILE A 52 16.80 2.81 14.62
N PRO A 53 17.64 2.43 13.64
CA PRO A 53 18.81 3.24 13.25
C PRO A 53 18.42 4.67 12.89
N TYR A 54 19.26 5.64 13.25
CA TYR A 54 18.97 7.07 13.07
C TYR A 54 18.67 7.45 11.60
N GLY A 55 19.36 6.80 10.65
CA GLY A 55 19.15 7.00 9.22
C GLY A 55 17.84 6.42 8.68
N ILE A 56 17.17 5.53 9.42
CA ILE A 56 15.97 4.83 8.97
C ILE A 56 14.73 5.50 9.54
N ARG A 57 13.85 5.97 8.65
CA ARG A 57 12.58 6.58 9.02
C ARG A 57 11.43 5.79 8.40
N VAL A 58 10.42 5.46 9.21
CA VAL A 58 9.12 4.94 8.74
C VAL A 58 8.09 6.06 8.90
N MET A 59 7.25 6.27 7.89
CA MET A 59 6.14 7.22 7.92
C MET A 59 4.93 6.66 7.18
N THR A 60 3.74 7.04 7.62
CA THR A 60 2.56 6.87 6.77
C THR A 60 2.59 7.86 5.59
N TRP A 61 1.89 7.54 4.52
CA TRP A 61 1.83 8.35 3.30
C TRP A 61 1.36 9.79 3.58
N PHE A 62 0.33 9.97 4.41
CA PHE A 62 -0.19 11.30 4.71
C PHE A 62 0.69 12.11 5.66
N GLU A 63 1.41 11.46 6.58
CA GLU A 63 2.45 12.14 7.35
C GLU A 63 3.58 12.63 6.47
N PHE A 64 3.98 11.83 5.47
CA PHE A 64 4.97 12.25 4.49
C PHE A 64 4.45 13.41 3.63
N LEU A 65 3.28 13.29 3.01
CA LEU A 65 2.70 14.36 2.19
C LEU A 65 2.52 15.66 2.99
N HIS A 66 1.98 15.59 4.19
CA HIS A 66 1.73 16.79 4.99
C HIS A 66 3.01 17.33 5.63
N GLY A 67 3.79 16.47 6.27
CA GLY A 67 4.95 16.85 7.06
C GLY A 67 6.20 17.16 6.23
N PHE A 68 6.51 16.30 5.25
CA PHE A 68 7.72 16.43 4.43
C PHE A 68 7.49 17.29 3.18
N CYS A 69 6.34 17.11 2.51
CA CYS A 69 6.10 17.73 1.21
C CYS A 69 5.31 19.05 1.28
N PHE A 70 4.36 19.18 2.20
CA PHE A 70 3.51 20.38 2.27
C PHE A 70 4.07 21.43 3.23
N ARG A 71 4.34 21.03 4.47
CA ARG A 71 4.66 21.97 5.55
C ARG A 71 5.84 22.91 5.23
N PRO A 72 6.97 22.42 4.69
CA PRO A 72 8.12 23.28 4.42
C PRO A 72 7.88 24.37 3.37
N PHE A 73 6.86 24.22 2.52
CA PHE A 73 6.66 25.09 1.36
C PHE A 73 5.39 25.94 1.43
N LEU A 74 4.30 25.40 2.00
CA LEU A 74 2.98 26.03 1.90
C LEU A 74 2.28 26.25 3.25
N GLN A 75 2.84 25.80 4.38
CA GLN A 75 2.18 25.91 5.70
C GLN A 75 1.85 27.36 6.06
N GLU A 76 2.81 28.27 5.91
CA GLU A 76 2.66 29.68 6.24
C GLU A 76 1.69 30.36 5.26
N GLN A 77 1.89 30.13 3.96
CA GLN A 77 1.08 30.72 2.89
C GLN A 77 -0.41 30.33 2.98
N LEU A 78 -0.72 29.10 3.35
CA LEU A 78 -2.10 28.61 3.42
C LEU A 78 -2.68 28.57 4.84
N SER A 79 -1.88 28.90 5.86
CA SER A 79 -2.28 28.87 7.27
C SER A 79 -3.06 27.60 7.66
N SER A 80 -2.61 26.46 7.14
CA SER A 80 -3.36 25.20 7.22
C SER A 80 -3.46 24.70 8.66
N ARG A 81 -4.65 24.22 9.06
CA ARG A 81 -4.89 23.66 10.41
C ARG A 81 -4.80 22.12 10.47
N GLY A 82 -4.11 21.52 9.50
CA GLY A 82 -3.92 20.07 9.39
C GLY A 82 -4.73 19.44 8.25
N LEU A 83 -5.05 18.15 8.39
CA LEU A 83 -5.75 17.37 7.37
C LEU A 83 -7.25 17.20 7.69
N SER A 84 -8.05 17.18 6.64
CA SER A 84 -9.48 16.88 6.64
C SER A 84 -9.70 15.58 5.88
N PHE A 85 -10.36 14.62 6.55
CA PHE A 85 -10.77 13.34 5.96
C PHE A 85 -12.15 13.40 5.31
N ASN A 86 -12.80 14.57 5.35
CA ASN A 86 -14.07 14.81 4.71
C ASN A 86 -13.96 14.71 3.18
N GLN A 87 -15.06 14.33 2.54
CA GLN A 87 -15.15 14.35 1.08
C GLN A 87 -14.99 15.80 0.57
N PRO A 88 -14.05 16.05 -0.36
CA PRO A 88 -13.91 17.37 -0.97
C PRO A 88 -15.17 17.74 -1.77
N PRO A 89 -15.54 19.03 -1.82
CA PRO A 89 -16.66 19.48 -2.63
C PRO A 89 -16.39 19.22 -4.11
N SER A 90 -17.45 18.85 -4.83
CA SER A 90 -17.44 18.73 -6.28
C SER A 90 -17.59 20.11 -6.93
N ARG A 91 -17.14 20.25 -8.18
CA ARG A 91 -17.36 21.44 -9.04
C ARG A 91 -16.74 22.78 -8.58
N ILE A 92 -15.90 22.80 -7.55
CA ILE A 92 -15.11 24.00 -7.23
C ILE A 92 -13.89 24.08 -8.17
N PRO A 93 -13.67 25.20 -8.88
CA PRO A 93 -12.48 25.39 -9.72
C PRO A 93 -11.19 25.26 -8.93
N ARG A 94 -10.15 24.67 -9.56
CA ARG A 94 -8.84 24.45 -8.95
C ARG A 94 -8.12 25.75 -8.53
N THR A 95 -8.50 26.89 -9.11
CA THR A 95 -7.99 28.21 -8.75
C THR A 95 -8.53 28.71 -7.42
N ASN A 96 -9.67 28.19 -6.96
CA ASN A 96 -10.27 28.57 -5.69
C ASN A 96 -9.67 27.72 -4.56
N ILE A 97 -9.23 28.36 -3.48
CA ILE A 97 -8.61 27.69 -2.34
C ILE A 97 -9.54 26.67 -1.65
N ARG A 98 -10.86 26.89 -1.70
CA ARG A 98 -11.87 25.95 -1.20
C ARG A 98 -11.89 24.62 -1.95
N HIS A 99 -11.24 24.54 -3.10
CA HIS A 99 -10.97 23.27 -3.77
C HIS A 99 -10.08 22.36 -2.90
N TYR A 100 -9.15 22.94 -2.15
CA TYR A 100 -8.14 22.21 -1.37
C TYR A 100 -8.34 22.30 0.14
N GLN A 101 -9.00 23.34 0.65
CA GLN A 101 -9.23 23.55 2.08
C GLN A 101 -10.72 23.58 2.43
N ASP A 102 -11.05 22.92 3.55
CA ASP A 102 -12.39 22.98 4.13
C ASP A 102 -12.68 24.35 4.78
N PRO A 103 -13.94 24.65 5.17
CA PRO A 103 -14.30 25.89 5.87
C PRO A 103 -13.44 26.23 7.08
N ALA A 104 -12.95 25.21 7.80
CA ALA A 104 -12.11 25.35 8.99
C ALA A 104 -10.61 25.54 8.68
N GLY A 105 -10.21 25.59 7.40
CA GLY A 105 -8.82 25.79 6.98
C GLY A 105 -7.96 24.52 7.00
N ARG A 106 -8.57 23.33 7.09
CA ARG A 106 -7.86 22.04 6.99
C ARG A 106 -7.81 21.58 5.54
N LEU A 107 -6.70 20.97 5.13
CA LEU A 107 -6.49 20.48 3.78
C LEU A 107 -7.17 19.13 3.56
N TYR A 108 -7.89 18.98 2.46
CA TYR A 108 -8.42 17.68 2.06
C TYR A 108 -7.27 16.72 1.73
N HIS A 109 -7.14 15.63 2.50
CA HIS A 109 -6.08 14.64 2.32
C HIS A 109 -6.00 14.12 0.87
N ARG A 110 -7.15 13.80 0.26
CA ARG A 110 -7.26 13.27 -1.13
C ARG A 110 -6.73 14.21 -2.21
N ARG A 111 -6.67 15.50 -1.92
CA ARG A 111 -6.23 16.56 -2.85
C ARG A 111 -4.85 17.11 -2.53
N LEU A 112 -4.19 16.60 -1.50
CA LEU A 112 -2.90 17.15 -1.08
C LEU A 112 -1.82 16.91 -2.12
N ALA A 113 -1.69 15.70 -2.66
CA ALA A 113 -0.77 15.41 -3.76
C ALA A 113 -1.07 16.27 -5.00
N HIS A 114 -2.36 16.45 -5.32
CA HIS A 114 -2.79 17.32 -6.41
C HIS A 114 -2.41 18.79 -6.18
N LEU A 115 -2.62 19.32 -4.97
CA LEU A 115 -2.23 20.69 -4.59
C LEU A 115 -0.74 20.92 -4.81
N LEU A 116 0.10 20.02 -4.30
CA LEU A 116 1.55 20.13 -4.40
C LEU A 116 2.02 20.12 -5.85
N THR A 117 1.40 19.26 -6.67
CA THR A 117 1.65 19.20 -8.11
C THR A 117 1.20 20.48 -8.81
N ALA A 118 -0.01 20.96 -8.53
CA ALA A 118 -0.57 22.16 -9.14
C ALA A 118 0.18 23.44 -8.75
N ARG A 119 0.87 23.45 -7.60
CA ARG A 119 1.77 24.54 -7.18
C ARG A 119 3.20 24.41 -7.72
N GLY A 120 3.48 23.38 -8.52
CA GLY A 120 4.79 23.21 -9.16
C GLY A 120 5.92 22.76 -8.21
N LEU A 121 5.59 22.20 -7.03
CA LEU A 121 6.57 21.91 -5.98
C LEU A 121 7.35 20.60 -6.17
N LEU A 122 7.03 19.81 -7.21
CA LEU A 122 7.66 18.51 -7.44
C LEU A 122 9.20 18.57 -7.55
N PRO A 123 9.83 19.50 -8.29
CA PRO A 123 11.28 19.60 -8.35
C PRO A 123 11.93 19.86 -6.98
N ASP A 124 11.35 20.77 -6.20
CA ASP A 124 11.86 21.11 -4.87
C ASP A 124 11.70 19.95 -3.88
N ILE A 125 10.57 19.24 -3.94
CA ILE A 125 10.31 18.07 -3.12
C ILE A 125 11.29 16.94 -3.46
N ARG A 126 11.58 16.69 -4.75
CA ARG A 126 12.58 15.71 -5.17
C ARG A 126 13.98 16.07 -4.68
N THR A 127 14.37 17.33 -4.84
CA THR A 127 15.67 17.85 -4.38
C THR A 127 15.80 17.69 -2.86
N ARG A 128 14.73 18.01 -2.13
CA ARG A 128 14.65 17.80 -0.69
C ARG A 128 14.76 16.33 -0.32
N LEU A 129 14.05 15.45 -1.03
CA LEU A 129 14.10 14.01 -0.79
C LEU A 129 15.52 13.47 -0.94
N ALA A 130 16.22 13.80 -2.03
CA ALA A 130 17.61 13.43 -2.27
C ALA A 130 18.61 14.04 -1.27
N ARG A 131 18.29 15.21 -0.71
CA ARG A 131 19.11 15.83 0.34
C ARG A 131 19.08 15.03 1.65
N TYR A 132 17.91 14.53 2.04
CA TYR A 132 17.72 13.88 3.35
C TYR A 132 17.88 12.36 3.32
N TYR A 133 17.60 11.71 2.19
CA TYR A 133 17.58 10.26 2.07
C TYR A 133 18.40 9.80 0.86
N ASP A 134 19.01 8.64 1.00
CA ASP A 134 19.71 7.94 -0.07
C ASP A 134 18.78 6.92 -0.76
N GLU A 135 17.74 6.48 -0.05
CA GLU A 135 16.83 5.42 -0.44
C GLU A 135 15.38 5.73 -0.04
N LEU A 136 14.44 5.41 -0.93
CA LEU A 136 13.00 5.41 -0.68
C LEU A 136 12.44 4.00 -0.87
N PHE A 137 11.91 3.42 0.19
CA PHE A 137 11.15 2.17 0.15
C PHE A 137 9.66 2.47 0.28
N VAL A 138 8.85 1.81 -0.53
CA VAL A 138 7.39 1.96 -0.50
C VAL A 138 6.76 0.58 -0.34
N ASP A 139 6.02 0.39 0.74
CA ASP A 139 5.25 -0.82 1.00
C ASP A 139 3.80 -0.64 0.55
N GLU A 140 3.16 -1.75 0.17
CA GLU A 140 1.80 -1.82 -0.35
C GLU A 140 1.53 -0.81 -1.49
N VAL A 141 2.40 -0.78 -2.50
CA VAL A 141 2.33 0.19 -3.61
C VAL A 141 1.00 0.13 -4.39
N GLN A 142 0.32 -1.01 -4.38
CA GLN A 142 -0.99 -1.16 -5.01
C GLN A 142 -2.05 -0.25 -4.37
N ASP A 143 -1.91 0.13 -3.10
CA ASP A 143 -2.91 0.97 -2.43
C ASP A 143 -2.87 2.41 -2.94
N PHE A 144 -1.82 2.80 -3.67
CA PHE A 144 -1.70 4.14 -4.25
C PHE A 144 -2.63 4.31 -5.44
N ALA A 145 -3.57 5.25 -5.30
CA ALA A 145 -4.58 5.55 -6.31
C ALA A 145 -4.69 7.04 -6.62
N GLY A 146 -5.49 7.38 -7.63
CA GLY A 146 -5.82 8.77 -7.92
C GLY A 146 -4.60 9.65 -8.18
N HIS A 147 -4.61 10.85 -7.60
CA HIS A 147 -3.49 11.79 -7.70
C HIS A 147 -2.23 11.31 -6.97
N ASP A 148 -2.38 10.48 -5.94
CA ASP A 148 -1.26 10.02 -5.12
C ASP A 148 -0.38 9.04 -5.88
N PHE A 149 -0.97 8.18 -6.72
CA PHE A 149 -0.21 7.31 -7.63
C PHE A 149 0.68 8.11 -8.59
N ASN A 150 0.11 9.16 -9.22
CA ASN A 150 0.88 10.01 -10.13
C ASN A 150 2.00 10.74 -9.38
N PHE A 151 1.71 11.21 -8.17
CA PHE A 151 2.71 11.87 -7.32
C PHE A 151 3.83 10.91 -6.91
N LEU A 152 3.51 9.66 -6.56
CA LEU A 152 4.50 8.63 -6.27
C LEU A 152 5.45 8.39 -7.45
N LEU A 153 4.92 8.26 -8.67
CA LEU A 153 5.76 8.11 -9.87
C LEU A 153 6.70 9.31 -10.06
N GLU A 154 6.22 10.52 -9.74
CA GLU A 154 7.06 11.72 -9.78
C GLU A 154 8.13 11.73 -8.68
N LEU A 155 7.84 11.26 -7.47
CA LEU A 155 8.84 11.09 -6.41
C LEU A 155 9.91 10.09 -6.82
N CYS A 156 9.54 9.02 -7.52
CA CYS A 156 10.47 8.03 -8.03
C CYS A 156 11.48 8.63 -9.01
N ARG A 157 11.26 9.83 -9.56
CA ARG A 157 12.22 10.54 -10.40
C ARG A 157 13.36 11.21 -9.61
N ALA A 158 13.27 11.29 -8.29
CA ALA A 158 14.33 11.85 -7.46
C ALA A 158 15.66 11.09 -7.65
N GLU A 159 16.77 11.77 -7.36
CA GLU A 159 18.12 11.23 -7.42
C GLU A 159 18.43 10.42 -6.15
N ILE A 160 17.66 9.36 -5.93
CA ILE A 160 17.83 8.35 -4.88
C ILE A 160 17.56 6.95 -5.44
N SER A 161 17.94 5.91 -4.68
CA SER A 161 17.48 4.55 -5.01
C SER A 161 16.04 4.35 -4.54
N VAL A 162 15.24 3.61 -5.31
CA VAL A 162 13.81 3.41 -5.01
C VAL A 162 13.45 1.94 -5.10
N LEU A 163 12.78 1.43 -4.06
CA LEU A 163 12.22 0.08 -4.04
C LEU A 163 10.75 0.14 -3.61
N CYS A 164 9.87 -0.12 -4.55
CA CYS A 164 8.44 -0.31 -4.28
C CYS A 164 8.13 -1.81 -4.18
N CYS A 165 7.28 -2.20 -3.24
CA CYS A 165 6.75 -3.54 -3.12
C CYS A 165 5.23 -3.48 -3.00
N GLY A 166 4.53 -4.41 -3.66
CA GLY A 166 3.08 -4.52 -3.53
C GLY A 166 2.54 -5.79 -4.14
N ASP A 167 1.28 -6.10 -3.82
CA ASP A 167 0.53 -7.21 -4.41
C ASP A 167 -0.71 -6.65 -5.10
N PHE A 168 -0.68 -6.63 -6.43
CA PHE A 168 -1.76 -6.07 -7.26
C PHE A 168 -3.12 -6.70 -6.96
N TYR A 169 -3.16 -8.00 -6.66
CA TYR A 169 -4.41 -8.73 -6.43
C TYR A 169 -4.94 -8.60 -5.00
N GLN A 170 -4.15 -7.99 -4.08
CA GLN A 170 -4.55 -7.66 -2.71
C GLN A 170 -4.94 -6.19 -2.54
N HIS A 171 -5.25 -5.48 -3.62
CA HIS A 171 -5.76 -4.12 -3.53
C HIS A 171 -7.07 -4.08 -2.72
N THR A 172 -6.99 -3.52 -1.51
CA THR A 172 -8.11 -3.44 -0.56
C THR A 172 -8.43 -2.01 -0.16
N PHE A 173 -7.44 -1.11 -0.21
CA PHE A 173 -7.59 0.29 0.14
C PHE A 173 -7.07 1.19 -0.98
N ASP A 174 -7.68 2.36 -1.13
CA ASP A 174 -7.16 3.42 -2.00
C ASP A 174 -6.66 4.58 -1.13
N THR A 175 -5.45 5.06 -1.39
CA THR A 175 -4.92 6.28 -0.74
C THR A 175 -5.79 7.49 -1.05
N SER A 176 -6.29 7.59 -2.29
CA SER A 176 -7.11 8.71 -2.73
C SER A 176 -8.07 8.29 -3.83
N ARG A 177 -9.35 8.65 -3.64
CA ARG A 177 -10.36 8.72 -4.72
C ARG A 177 -10.85 10.15 -4.84
N ASP A 178 -10.40 10.86 -5.88
CA ASP A 178 -10.87 12.21 -6.24
C ASP A 178 -11.25 12.26 -7.72
N GLY A 179 -12.55 12.16 -8.00
CA GLY A 179 -13.08 12.07 -9.36
C GLY A 179 -12.63 10.80 -10.09
N ASN A 180 -12.42 10.92 -11.40
CA ASN A 180 -12.12 9.78 -12.29
C ASN A 180 -10.60 9.59 -12.52
N VAL A 181 -9.74 10.33 -11.81
CA VAL A 181 -8.29 10.23 -12.01
C VAL A 181 -7.85 8.83 -11.60
N ASN A 182 -7.22 8.10 -12.54
CA ASN A 182 -6.76 6.73 -12.33
C ASN A 182 -7.87 5.77 -11.85
N ALA A 183 -9.13 6.00 -12.23
CA ALA A 183 -10.26 5.14 -11.82
C ALA A 183 -10.12 3.68 -12.31
N THR A 184 -9.46 3.48 -13.44
CA THR A 184 -9.24 2.16 -14.06
C THR A 184 -7.83 1.59 -13.78
N LEU A 185 -7.08 2.21 -12.87
CA LEU A 185 -5.68 1.88 -12.62
C LEU A 185 -5.45 0.42 -12.19
N HIS A 186 -6.41 -0.13 -11.43
CA HIS A 186 -6.33 -1.47 -10.85
C HIS A 186 -7.20 -2.50 -11.60
N GLU A 187 -7.64 -2.20 -12.83
CA GLU A 187 -8.42 -3.15 -13.64
C GLU A 187 -7.54 -4.17 -14.38
N ASP A 188 -6.30 -3.80 -14.72
CA ASP A 188 -5.41 -4.61 -15.54
C ASP A 188 -3.96 -4.48 -15.06
N ILE A 189 -3.38 -5.60 -14.64
CA ILE A 189 -2.00 -5.65 -14.11
C ILE A 189 -0.97 -5.25 -15.17
N THR A 190 -1.18 -5.60 -16.44
CA THR A 190 -0.24 -5.28 -17.53
C THR A 190 -0.19 -3.78 -17.76
N ARG A 191 -1.35 -3.11 -17.74
CA ARG A 191 -1.46 -1.65 -17.82
C ARG A 191 -0.84 -1.00 -16.58
N TYR A 192 -1.06 -1.57 -15.40
CA TYR A 192 -0.46 -1.07 -14.17
C TYR A 192 1.07 -1.13 -14.19
N GLU A 193 1.65 -2.27 -14.55
CA GLU A 193 3.09 -2.44 -14.74
C GLU A 193 3.66 -1.47 -15.79
N ALA A 194 2.93 -1.25 -16.89
CA ALA A 194 3.35 -0.33 -17.95
C ALA A 194 3.50 1.12 -17.44
N ARG A 195 2.72 1.54 -16.43
CA ARG A 195 2.86 2.86 -15.79
C ARG A 195 4.22 3.01 -15.10
N PHE A 196 4.69 1.97 -14.40
CA PHE A 196 6.01 1.97 -13.76
C PHE A 196 7.14 1.93 -14.80
N ARG A 197 7.01 1.08 -15.83
CA ARG A 197 7.98 1.03 -16.94
C ARG A 197 8.13 2.39 -17.62
N ALA A 198 7.01 3.05 -17.92
CA ALA A 198 7.00 4.39 -18.52
C ALA A 198 7.62 5.47 -17.63
N ALA A 199 7.63 5.26 -16.30
CA ALA A 199 8.33 6.11 -15.34
C ALA A 199 9.83 5.78 -15.20
N GLY A 200 10.35 4.81 -15.96
CA GLY A 200 11.75 4.37 -15.90
C GLY A 200 12.06 3.47 -14.69
N ILE A 201 11.04 2.82 -14.14
CA ILE A 201 11.17 1.91 -12.99
C ILE A 201 11.19 0.47 -13.51
N MET A 202 12.17 -0.31 -13.06
CA MET A 202 12.28 -1.73 -13.40
C MET A 202 11.15 -2.51 -12.73
N VAL A 203 10.41 -3.29 -13.51
CA VAL A 203 9.34 -4.16 -13.01
C VAL A 203 9.88 -5.57 -12.79
N ASP A 204 9.73 -6.08 -11.57
CA ASP A 204 10.17 -7.41 -11.14
C ASP A 204 8.95 -8.19 -10.63
N CYS A 205 8.56 -9.23 -11.37
CA CYS A 205 7.43 -10.10 -11.03
C CYS A 205 7.89 -11.49 -10.57
N GLU A 206 9.20 -11.71 -10.43
CA GLU A 206 9.78 -13.02 -10.16
C GLU A 206 10.24 -13.16 -8.72
N THR A 207 10.87 -12.11 -8.16
CA THR A 207 11.52 -12.16 -6.84
C THR A 207 10.59 -12.59 -5.71
N LEU A 208 9.31 -12.20 -5.77
CA LEU A 208 8.30 -12.51 -4.75
C LEU A 208 7.09 -13.25 -5.34
N SER A 209 7.34 -14.15 -6.31
CA SER A 209 6.31 -14.99 -6.96
C SER A 209 5.87 -16.21 -6.15
N ARG A 210 6.52 -16.45 -4.99
CA ARG A 210 6.29 -17.62 -4.13
C ARG A 210 5.74 -17.23 -2.76
N THR A 211 4.86 -18.06 -2.19
CA THR A 211 4.23 -17.81 -0.88
C THR A 211 4.67 -18.82 0.18
N TRP A 212 4.85 -18.32 1.42
CA TRP A 212 5.10 -19.16 2.60
C TRP A 212 3.81 -19.57 3.31
N ARG A 213 2.66 -18.97 2.96
CA ARG A 213 1.40 -19.13 3.69
C ARG A 213 0.50 -20.21 3.09
N CYS A 214 0.59 -20.46 1.79
CA CYS A 214 -0.28 -21.39 1.10
C CYS A 214 0.45 -22.67 0.69
N SER A 215 -0.30 -23.77 0.67
CA SER A 215 0.12 -25.07 0.14
C SER A 215 0.19 -25.05 -1.38
N ALA A 216 0.82 -26.08 -1.97
CA ALA A 216 0.85 -26.23 -3.43
C ALA A 216 -0.56 -26.33 -4.03
N THR A 217 -1.44 -27.13 -3.40
CA THR A 217 -2.84 -27.32 -3.84
C THR A 217 -3.64 -26.02 -3.83
N VAL A 218 -3.45 -25.17 -2.81
CA VAL A 218 -4.12 -23.85 -2.76
C VAL A 218 -3.58 -22.91 -3.84
N CYS A 219 -2.27 -22.93 -4.08
CA CYS A 219 -1.68 -22.12 -5.16
C CYS A 219 -2.21 -22.54 -6.53
N GLU A 220 -2.26 -23.85 -6.81
CA GLU A 220 -2.82 -24.39 -8.06
C GLU A 220 -4.29 -24.01 -8.23
N PHE A 221 -5.09 -24.09 -7.17
CA PHE A 221 -6.48 -23.65 -7.19
C PHE A 221 -6.60 -22.16 -7.51
N ILE A 222 -5.81 -21.30 -6.86
CA ILE A 222 -5.79 -19.85 -7.13
C ILE A 222 -5.39 -19.57 -8.57
N THR A 223 -4.35 -20.24 -9.09
CA THR A 223 -3.91 -20.07 -10.47
C THR A 223 -4.99 -20.53 -11.45
N GLY A 224 -5.64 -21.67 -11.22
CA GLY A 224 -6.69 -22.19 -12.09
C GLY A 224 -7.97 -21.34 -12.10
N GLN A 225 -8.38 -20.82 -10.94
CA GLN A 225 -9.65 -20.09 -10.80
C GLN A 225 -9.52 -18.58 -11.06
N LEU A 226 -8.42 -17.97 -10.65
CA LEU A 226 -8.24 -16.51 -10.67
C LEU A 226 -7.18 -16.06 -11.68
N ASN A 227 -6.50 -17.00 -12.36
CA ASN A 227 -5.40 -16.71 -13.29
C ASN A 227 -4.26 -15.88 -12.64
N ILE A 228 -4.07 -16.04 -11.34
CA ILE A 228 -2.98 -15.40 -10.58
C ILE A 228 -1.81 -16.38 -10.54
N ARG A 229 -0.65 -15.95 -11.04
CA ARG A 229 0.58 -16.76 -11.00
C ARG A 229 1.17 -16.73 -9.59
N ILE A 230 0.91 -17.79 -8.81
CA ILE A 230 1.39 -17.96 -7.43
C ILE A 230 1.89 -19.39 -7.26
N SER A 231 2.98 -19.58 -6.51
CA SER A 231 3.47 -20.92 -6.18
C SER A 231 3.92 -21.02 -4.73
N ALA A 232 3.89 -22.21 -4.15
CA ALA A 232 4.28 -22.41 -2.76
C ALA A 232 5.80 -22.46 -2.59
N HIS A 233 6.30 -21.97 -1.47
CA HIS A 233 7.67 -22.26 -1.02
C HIS A 233 7.79 -23.70 -0.50
N GLY A 234 6.80 -24.17 0.25
CA GLY A 234 6.75 -25.52 0.80
C GLY A 234 6.13 -26.54 -0.17
N THR A 235 6.23 -27.81 0.21
CA THR A 235 5.69 -28.97 -0.54
C THR A 235 4.46 -29.60 0.12
N HIS A 236 3.96 -29.02 1.23
CA HIS A 236 2.78 -29.53 1.90
C HIS A 236 1.54 -29.32 1.02
N THR A 237 0.61 -30.27 1.10
CA THR A 237 -0.64 -30.29 0.37
C THR A 237 -1.80 -30.06 1.33
N THR A 238 -2.90 -29.51 0.81
CA THR A 238 -4.15 -29.33 1.57
C THR A 238 -5.31 -29.81 0.72
N GLN A 239 -6.35 -30.34 1.36
CA GLN A 239 -7.56 -30.74 0.65
C GLN A 239 -8.46 -29.53 0.41
N ILE A 240 -8.93 -29.37 -0.82
CA ILE A 240 -9.94 -28.39 -1.20
C ILE A 240 -11.17 -29.16 -1.65
N GLU A 241 -12.30 -28.90 -1.01
CA GLU A 241 -13.55 -29.58 -1.29
C GLU A 241 -14.72 -28.61 -1.32
N ILE A 242 -15.66 -28.86 -2.22
CA ILE A 242 -16.94 -28.16 -2.24
C ILE A 242 -17.90 -28.99 -1.40
N VAL A 243 -18.43 -28.38 -0.34
CA VAL A 243 -19.41 -29.02 0.54
C VAL A 243 -20.81 -28.66 0.07
N THR A 244 -21.52 -29.64 -0.49
CA THR A 244 -22.92 -29.48 -0.95
C THR A 244 -23.93 -30.17 -0.03
N ASP A 245 -23.47 -31.02 0.88
CA ASP A 245 -24.31 -31.74 1.83
C ASP A 245 -24.69 -30.86 3.02
N GLU A 246 -25.98 -30.78 3.33
CA GLU A 246 -26.52 -29.89 4.36
C GLU A 246 -26.09 -30.34 5.76
N ALA A 247 -26.10 -31.65 6.04
CA ALA A 247 -25.69 -32.19 7.33
C ALA A 247 -24.20 -31.90 7.61
N ARG A 248 -23.34 -32.10 6.61
CA ARG A 248 -21.92 -31.78 6.67
C ARG A 248 -21.68 -30.28 6.82
N SER A 249 -22.41 -29.45 6.07
CA SER A 249 -22.33 -27.99 6.19
C SER A 249 -22.70 -27.52 7.60
N ALA A 250 -23.77 -28.06 8.19
CA ALA A 250 -24.19 -27.76 9.56
C ALA A 250 -23.16 -28.21 10.60
N ALA A 251 -22.56 -29.40 10.43
CA ALA A 251 -21.51 -29.90 11.30
C ALA A 251 -20.26 -28.99 11.24
N LEU A 252 -19.82 -28.62 10.04
CA LEU A 252 -18.72 -27.69 9.85
C LEU A 252 -19.04 -26.34 10.47
N HIS A 253 -20.24 -25.81 10.27
CA HIS A 253 -20.67 -24.53 10.82
C HIS A 253 -20.55 -24.49 12.35
N ALA A 254 -20.99 -25.55 13.04
CA ALA A 254 -20.94 -25.68 14.49
C ALA A 254 -19.52 -25.89 15.08
N ASP A 255 -18.54 -26.31 14.27
CA ASP A 255 -17.19 -26.62 14.74
C ASP A 255 -16.36 -25.38 15.09
N ASN A 256 -16.26 -25.03 16.37
CA ASN A 256 -15.52 -23.84 16.79
C ASN A 256 -13.98 -23.95 16.67
N THR A 257 -13.43 -25.11 16.32
CA THR A 257 -11.98 -25.24 16.05
C THR A 257 -11.60 -24.68 14.68
N MET A 258 -12.57 -24.57 13.76
CA MET A 258 -12.40 -24.01 12.43
C MET A 258 -13.03 -22.63 12.30
N ILE A 259 -12.23 -21.66 11.87
CA ILE A 259 -12.70 -20.30 11.55
C ILE A 259 -13.44 -20.33 10.22
N LYS A 260 -14.66 -19.77 10.19
CA LYS A 260 -15.42 -19.55 8.96
C LYS A 260 -15.19 -18.15 8.44
N LEU A 261 -14.76 -18.06 7.18
CA LEU A 261 -14.54 -16.79 6.52
C LEU A 261 -15.78 -16.42 5.70
N PHE A 262 -16.35 -15.26 6.01
CA PHE A 262 -17.49 -14.68 5.29
C PHE A 262 -17.02 -13.47 4.49
N TYR A 263 -17.72 -13.18 3.40
CA TYR A 263 -17.45 -11.96 2.64
C TYR A 263 -17.75 -10.71 3.49
N ARG A 264 -18.92 -10.65 4.13
CA ARG A 264 -19.35 -9.59 5.06
C ARG A 264 -20.31 -10.15 6.11
N GLU A 265 -20.58 -9.35 7.14
CA GLU A 265 -21.62 -9.58 8.14
C GLU A 265 -21.55 -10.93 8.87
N HIS A 266 -20.33 -11.48 9.07
CA HIS A 266 -20.13 -12.77 9.74
C HIS A 266 -20.84 -12.90 11.10
N HIS A 267 -20.98 -11.78 11.83
CA HIS A 267 -21.67 -11.70 13.13
C HIS A 267 -23.14 -12.16 13.08
N ARG A 268 -23.78 -12.15 11.90
CA ARG A 268 -25.16 -12.63 11.73
C ARG A 268 -25.29 -14.14 11.76
N TYR A 269 -24.17 -14.87 11.65
CA TYR A 269 -24.18 -16.32 11.42
C TYR A 269 -23.84 -17.14 12.66
N GLY A 270 -23.67 -16.53 13.84
CA GLY A 270 -23.64 -17.25 15.12
C GLY A 270 -22.57 -18.33 15.29
N CYS A 271 -21.47 -18.28 14.54
CA CYS A 271 -20.38 -19.27 14.57
C CYS A 271 -19.01 -18.61 14.73
N HIS A 272 -17.99 -19.40 15.09
CA HIS A 272 -16.60 -18.92 15.12
C HIS A 272 -16.15 -18.50 13.71
N SER A 273 -16.14 -17.18 13.48
CA SER A 273 -16.08 -16.63 12.13
C SER A 273 -15.42 -15.26 12.08
N MET A 274 -15.01 -14.86 10.88
CA MET A 274 -14.48 -13.53 10.59
C MET A 274 -14.89 -13.08 9.19
N ASN A 275 -14.85 -11.77 8.95
CA ASN A 275 -14.93 -11.23 7.60
C ASN A 275 -13.58 -11.38 6.89
N HIS A 276 -13.62 -11.60 5.58
CA HIS A 276 -12.41 -11.69 4.75
C HIS A 276 -11.52 -10.43 4.83
N GLY A 277 -12.12 -9.24 4.99
CA GLY A 277 -11.39 -7.96 5.08
C GLY A 277 -10.73 -7.64 6.43
N SER A 278 -11.12 -8.31 7.53
CA SER A 278 -10.52 -8.06 8.85
C SER A 278 -9.16 -8.73 9.04
N LEU A 279 -8.81 -9.71 8.19
CA LEU A 279 -7.51 -10.40 8.20
C LEU A 279 -6.33 -9.51 7.80
N ALA A 280 -6.56 -8.43 7.05
CA ALA A 280 -5.53 -7.47 6.68
C ALA A 280 -5.13 -6.54 7.84
N ALA A 281 -5.97 -6.40 8.87
CA ALA A 281 -5.72 -5.57 10.04
C ALA A 281 -5.24 -6.36 11.26
N ALA A 282 -5.33 -7.70 11.21
CA ALA A 282 -4.99 -8.60 12.30
C ALA A 282 -4.00 -9.66 11.81
N ASN A 283 -2.76 -9.24 11.56
CA ASN A 283 -1.52 -10.06 11.58
C ASN A 283 -0.27 -9.17 11.49
#